data_AF-A0A7T5UYL9-F1
#
_entry.id   AF-A0A7T5UYL9-F1
#
_cell.length_a   1.000
_cell.length_b   1.000
_cell.length_c   1.000
_cell.angle_alpha   90.00
_cell.angle_beta   90.00
_cell.angle_gamma   90.00
#
_symmetry.space_group_name_H-M   'P 1'
#
loop_
_entity.id
_entity.type
_entity.pdbx_description
1 polymer ?
#
loop_
_entity_poly.entity_id
_entity_poly.type
_entity_poly.pdbx_seq_one_letter_code
_entity_poly.pdbx_strand_id
1 'polypeptide(L)'
;MDPNSDEYKNFLAFKEDRLGTAKLRDEVVDKFVGHITDNLKQRRELLKHITIISAGIVAVLPVIQNGSDNSNLFFWGIFLLLVTVVLTVSYLREKMDLEGQSLQDNSEKYLTILKTKLALLDRYIGERKFSNNNVSEYLDELENEPTIRELGREVGKPAEKERLEYFSEFVVFLFVSALFLLASALVPLSLNPYEFFSTIVVIFIVSFTGFASLLSRVITDIIDYFLHRIR
;
A
#
# COMPACT_ATOMS: atom_id res chain seq x y z
N MET A 1 -32.93 5.99 42.26
CA MET A 1 -31.74 5.25 42.71
C MET A 1 -31.06 6.07 43.78
N ASP A 2 -30.66 5.43 44.87
CA ASP A 2 -29.87 6.09 45.91
C ASP A 2 -28.48 6.45 45.33
N PRO A 3 -28.04 7.72 45.39
CA PRO A 3 -26.75 8.14 44.83
C PRO A 3 -25.53 7.44 45.44
N ASN A 4 -25.67 6.79 46.60
CA ASN A 4 -24.59 6.05 47.24
C ASN A 4 -24.65 4.53 47.01
N SER A 5 -25.69 4.02 46.32
CA SER A 5 -25.79 2.58 46.05
C SER A 5 -24.86 2.13 44.94
N ASP A 6 -24.41 0.88 45.01
CA ASP A 6 -23.57 0.28 43.97
C ASP A 6 -24.31 0.20 42.62
N GLU A 7 -25.64 0.08 42.62
CA GLU A 7 -26.44 0.17 41.40
C GLU A 7 -26.34 1.53 40.71
N TYR A 8 -26.28 2.64 41.48
CA TYR A 8 -26.12 3.97 40.91
C TYR A 8 -24.72 4.18 40.33
N LYS A 9 -23.68 3.66 41.01
CA LYS A 9 -22.30 3.67 40.49
C LYS A 9 -22.17 2.86 39.20
N ASN A 10 -22.77 1.67 39.16
CA ASN A 10 -22.78 0.82 37.97
C ASN A 10 -23.53 1.48 36.82
N PHE A 11 -24.69 2.11 37.09
CA PHE A 11 -25.41 2.89 36.09
C PHE A 11 -24.55 4.02 35.49
N LEU A 12 -23.82 4.76 36.33
CA LEU A 12 -22.91 5.81 35.86
C LEU A 12 -21.79 5.22 34.99
N ALA A 13 -21.20 4.10 35.39
CA ALA A 13 -20.16 3.41 34.62
C ALA A 13 -20.66 2.95 33.23
N PHE A 14 -21.86 2.35 33.15
CA PHE A 14 -22.48 1.98 31.88
C PHE A 14 -22.75 3.20 30.99
N LYS A 15 -23.22 4.30 31.57
CA LYS A 15 -23.47 5.55 30.84
C LYS A 15 -22.18 6.17 30.31
N GLU A 16 -21.11 6.11 31.09
CA GLU A 16 -19.78 6.60 30.70
C GLU A 16 -19.17 5.73 29.59
N ASP A 17 -19.24 4.40 29.70
CA ASP A 17 -18.75 3.47 28.66
C ASP A 17 -19.52 3.64 27.34
N ARG A 18 -20.84 3.87 27.42
CA ARG A 18 -21.66 4.17 26.24
C ARG A 18 -21.23 5.48 25.57
N LEU A 19 -21.02 6.54 26.34
CA LEU A 19 -20.56 7.83 25.81
C LEU A 19 -19.16 7.72 25.20
N GLY A 20 -18.24 7.03 25.88
CA GLY A 20 -16.89 6.75 25.38
C GLY A 20 -16.92 5.97 24.07
N THR A 21 -17.70 4.88 24.01
CA THR A 21 -17.84 4.03 22.82
C THR A 21 -18.49 4.80 21.65
N ALA A 22 -19.50 5.63 21.91
CA ALA A 22 -20.12 6.47 20.89
C ALA A 22 -19.15 7.53 20.34
N LYS A 23 -18.36 8.17 21.21
CA LYS A 23 -17.34 9.13 20.79
C LYS A 23 -16.25 8.46 19.95
N LEU A 24 -15.79 7.27 20.36
CA LEU A 24 -14.83 6.45 19.60
C LEU A 24 -15.37 6.12 18.21
N ARG A 25 -16.65 5.74 18.09
CA ARG A 25 -17.28 5.51 16.78
C ARG A 25 -17.20 6.75 15.90
N ASP A 26 -17.57 7.91 16.43
CA ASP A 26 -17.58 9.16 15.65
C ASP A 26 -16.17 9.59 15.24
N GLU A 27 -15.18 9.47 16.14
CA GLU A 27 -13.76 9.71 15.82
C GLU A 27 -13.22 8.76 14.75
N VAL A 28 -13.64 7.48 14.79
CA VAL A 28 -13.28 6.48 13.78
C VAL A 28 -13.86 6.87 12.42
N VAL A 29 -15.17 7.22 12.37
CA VAL A 29 -15.81 7.67 11.13
C VAL A 29 -15.11 8.90 10.57
N ASP A 30 -14.86 9.93 11.38
CA ASP A 30 -14.22 11.17 10.92
C ASP A 30 -12.80 10.92 10.38
N LYS A 31 -12.00 10.09 11.06
CA LYS A 31 -10.66 9.72 10.59
C LYS A 31 -10.71 8.96 9.26
N PHE A 32 -11.62 7.99 9.12
CA PHE A 32 -11.74 7.21 7.88
C PHE A 32 -12.24 8.07 6.72
N VAL A 33 -13.25 8.92 6.93
CA VAL A 33 -13.73 9.88 5.91
C VAL A 33 -12.62 10.85 5.51
N GLY A 34 -11.83 11.34 6.47
CA GLY A 34 -10.65 12.15 6.22
C GLY A 34 -9.64 11.44 5.32
N HIS A 35 -9.25 10.22 5.67
CA HIS A 35 -8.31 9.42 4.89
C HIS A 35 -8.82 9.10 3.46
N ILE A 36 -10.11 8.82 3.29
CA ILE A 36 -10.71 8.61 1.96
C ILE A 36 -10.60 9.88 1.12
N THR A 37 -10.92 11.03 1.70
CA THR A 37 -10.88 12.34 1.02
C THR A 37 -9.45 12.72 0.63
N ASP A 38 -8.49 12.49 1.51
CA ASP A 38 -7.07 12.73 1.25
C ASP A 38 -6.53 11.81 0.14
N ASN A 39 -6.91 10.53 0.14
CA ASN A 39 -6.56 9.61 -0.94
C ASN A 39 -7.11 10.05 -2.30
N LEU A 40 -8.36 10.52 -2.36
CA LEU A 40 -8.95 11.06 -3.58
C LEU A 40 -8.23 12.33 -4.07
N LYS A 41 -7.81 13.20 -3.14
CA LYS A 41 -7.03 14.40 -3.45
C LYS A 41 -5.66 14.04 -4.01
N GLN A 42 -4.94 13.10 -3.39
CA GLN A 42 -3.64 12.61 -3.85
C GLN A 42 -3.73 12.02 -5.26
N ARG A 43 -4.77 11.21 -5.56
CA ARG A 43 -5.00 10.69 -6.92
C ARG A 43 -5.17 11.81 -7.96
N ARG A 44 -5.95 12.83 -7.61
CA ARG A 44 -6.18 13.98 -8.51
C ARG A 44 -4.91 14.79 -8.71
N GLU A 45 -4.10 14.97 -7.68
CA GLU A 45 -2.80 15.65 -7.78
C GLU A 45 -1.81 14.85 -8.63
N LEU A 46 -1.71 13.53 -8.44
CA LEU A 46 -0.86 12.67 -9.26
C LEU A 46 -1.22 12.79 -10.76
N LEU A 47 -2.51 12.71 -11.10
CA LEU A 47 -2.99 12.87 -12.48
C LEU A 47 -2.64 14.24 -13.08
N LYS A 48 -2.72 15.32 -12.30
CA LYS A 48 -2.29 16.66 -12.74
C LYS A 48 -0.80 16.70 -13.06
N HIS A 49 0.04 16.16 -12.19
CA HIS A 49 1.49 16.14 -12.40
C HIS A 49 1.86 15.31 -13.64
N ILE A 50 1.25 14.13 -13.82
CA ILE A 50 1.45 13.31 -15.03
C ILE A 50 1.06 14.09 -16.28
N THR A 51 -0.10 14.75 -16.27
CA THR A 51 -0.58 15.53 -17.42
C THR A 51 0.39 16.67 -17.78
N ILE A 52 0.91 17.39 -16.78
CA ILE A 52 1.88 18.48 -16.98
C ILE A 52 3.21 17.94 -17.52
N ILE A 53 3.71 16.83 -16.96
CA ILE A 53 4.94 16.18 -17.44
C ILE A 53 4.77 15.70 -18.88
N SER A 54 3.66 15.05 -19.21
CA SER A 54 3.36 14.60 -20.58
C SER A 54 3.27 15.78 -21.56
N ALA A 55 2.60 16.86 -21.19
CA ALA A 55 2.52 18.08 -22.02
C ALA A 55 3.92 18.71 -22.24
N GLY A 56 4.76 18.73 -21.20
CA GLY A 56 6.14 19.18 -21.30
C GLY A 56 6.99 18.32 -22.24
N ILE A 57 6.86 16.99 -22.17
CA ILE A 57 7.56 16.06 -23.07
C ILE A 57 7.14 16.29 -24.52
N VAL A 58 5.83 16.42 -24.78
CA VAL A 58 5.30 16.68 -26.13
C VAL A 58 5.77 18.04 -26.67
N ALA A 59 5.86 19.06 -25.83
CA ALA A 59 6.31 20.39 -26.23
C ALA A 59 7.80 20.44 -26.61
N VAL A 60 8.63 19.59 -25.99
CA VAL A 60 10.09 19.60 -26.19
C VAL A 60 10.53 18.60 -27.26
N LEU A 61 9.69 17.60 -27.59
CA LEU A 61 9.94 16.59 -28.64
C LEU A 61 10.47 17.17 -29.96
N PRO A 62 9.86 18.23 -30.55
CA PRO A 62 10.27 18.77 -31.86
C PRO A 62 11.65 19.43 -31.84
N VAL A 63 12.03 20.03 -30.71
CA VAL A 63 13.33 20.71 -30.55
C VAL A 63 14.45 19.68 -30.44
N ILE A 64 14.19 18.56 -29.76
CA ILE A 64 15.18 17.50 -29.58
C ILE A 64 15.32 16.64 -30.84
N GLN A 65 14.22 16.38 -31.56
CA GLN A 65 14.24 15.60 -32.80
C GLN A 65 15.15 16.23 -33.87
N ASN A 66 15.17 17.57 -33.95
CA ASN A 66 16.00 18.30 -34.92
C ASN A 66 17.51 18.29 -34.58
N GLY A 67 17.90 17.80 -33.39
CA GLY A 67 19.29 17.74 -32.92
C GLY A 67 19.84 16.32 -32.73
N SER A 68 19.08 15.26 -33.04
CA SER A 68 19.54 13.88 -32.81
C SER A 68 20.13 13.25 -34.07
N ASP A 69 21.33 12.69 -33.97
CA ASP A 69 21.97 11.94 -35.06
C ASP A 69 21.31 10.56 -35.30
N ASN A 70 20.60 10.02 -34.30
CA ASN A 70 20.00 8.68 -34.37
C ASN A 70 18.54 8.67 -33.87
N SER A 71 17.62 9.06 -34.76
CA SER A 71 16.20 9.23 -34.48
C SER A 71 15.52 7.98 -33.92
N ASN A 72 15.94 6.78 -34.32
CA ASN A 72 15.34 5.53 -33.83
C ASN A 72 15.63 5.29 -32.34
N LEU A 73 16.88 5.45 -31.89
CA LEU A 73 17.24 5.27 -30.48
C LEU A 73 16.55 6.32 -29.60
N PHE A 74 16.42 7.54 -30.11
CA PHE A 74 15.68 8.62 -29.45
C PHE A 74 14.21 8.22 -29.18
N PHE A 75 13.50 7.70 -30.20
CA PHE A 75 12.11 7.26 -30.04
C PHE A 75 11.98 6.04 -29.11
N TRP A 76 12.91 5.09 -29.16
CA TRP A 76 12.91 3.96 -28.22
C TRP A 76 13.13 4.40 -26.77
N GLY A 77 14.01 5.39 -26.53
CA GLY A 77 14.19 5.99 -25.21
C GLY A 77 12.92 6.67 -24.70
N ILE A 78 12.25 7.47 -25.53
CA ILE A 78 10.96 8.09 -25.16
C ILE A 78 9.90 7.01 -24.87
N PHE A 79 9.82 5.98 -25.71
CA PHE A 79 8.85 4.90 -25.53
C PHE A 79 9.06 4.18 -24.20
N LEU A 80 10.29 3.82 -23.84
CA LEU A 80 10.59 3.17 -22.55
C LEU A 80 10.29 4.08 -21.36
N LEU A 81 10.57 5.38 -21.44
CA LEU A 81 10.15 6.33 -20.40
C LEU A 81 8.63 6.36 -20.23
N LEU A 82 7.89 6.37 -21.34
CA LEU A 82 6.42 6.39 -21.30
C LEU A 82 5.87 5.10 -20.67
N VAL A 83 6.41 3.94 -21.05
CA VAL A 83 6.07 2.65 -20.42
C VAL A 83 6.39 2.67 -18.93
N THR A 84 7.54 3.19 -18.52
CA THR A 84 7.94 3.32 -17.11
C THR A 84 6.92 4.16 -16.33
N VAL A 85 6.55 5.33 -16.87
CA VAL A 85 5.56 6.21 -16.24
C VAL A 85 4.21 5.50 -16.12
N VAL A 86 3.71 4.86 -17.18
CA VAL A 86 2.43 4.12 -17.14
C VAL A 86 2.46 3.02 -16.08
N LEU A 87 3.56 2.26 -15.98
CA LEU A 87 3.71 1.21 -14.99
C LEU A 87 3.74 1.79 -13.57
N THR A 88 4.57 2.80 -13.31
CA THR A 88 4.66 3.44 -11.98
C THR A 88 3.32 4.01 -11.54
N VAL A 89 2.60 4.67 -12.45
CA VAL A 89 1.28 5.24 -12.17
C VAL A 89 0.25 4.15 -11.92
N SER A 90 0.25 3.08 -12.72
CA SER A 90 -0.66 1.95 -12.54
C SER A 90 -0.42 1.24 -11.21
N TYR A 91 0.86 1.07 -10.83
CA TYR A 91 1.24 0.50 -9.54
C TYR A 91 0.86 1.39 -8.36
N LEU A 92 1.14 2.70 -8.44
CA LEU A 92 0.72 3.64 -7.39
C LEU A 92 -0.80 3.61 -7.24
N ARG A 93 -1.54 3.58 -8.35
CA ARG A 93 -2.99 3.45 -8.35
C ARG A 93 -3.44 2.15 -7.68
N GLU A 94 -2.89 1.01 -8.10
CA GLU A 94 -3.23 -0.30 -7.54
C GLU A 94 -2.92 -0.38 -6.04
N LYS A 95 -1.76 0.13 -5.60
CA LYS A 95 -1.41 0.20 -4.18
C LYS A 95 -2.35 1.11 -3.39
N MET A 96 -2.72 2.26 -3.93
CA MET A 96 -3.71 3.14 -3.30
C MET A 96 -5.12 2.54 -3.31
N ASP A 97 -5.50 1.74 -4.32
CA ASP A 97 -6.78 1.01 -4.37
C ASP A 97 -6.80 -0.09 -3.30
N LEU A 98 -5.73 -0.88 -3.19
CA LEU A 98 -5.58 -1.93 -2.17
C LEU A 98 -5.55 -1.36 -0.76
N GLU A 99 -4.79 -0.28 -0.53
CA GLU A 99 -4.76 0.40 0.77
C GLU A 99 -6.12 1.03 1.11
N GLY A 100 -6.79 1.62 0.13
CA GLY A 100 -8.16 2.13 0.29
C GLY A 100 -9.16 1.04 0.68
N GLN A 101 -9.15 -0.10 -0.01
CA GLN A 101 -10.00 -1.25 0.29
C GLN A 101 -9.69 -1.82 1.67
N SER A 102 -8.41 -2.03 2.00
CA SER A 102 -8.00 -2.54 3.31
C SER A 102 -8.42 -1.61 4.45
N LEU A 103 -8.28 -0.29 4.26
CA LEU A 103 -8.76 0.70 5.23
C LEU A 103 -10.28 0.66 5.37
N GLN A 104 -11.02 0.54 4.26
CA GLN A 104 -12.46 0.43 4.29
C GLN A 104 -12.92 -0.84 5.02
N ASP A 105 -12.35 -2.00 4.70
CA ASP A 105 -12.67 -3.27 5.35
C ASP A 105 -12.39 -3.19 6.86
N ASN A 106 -11.22 -2.64 7.25
CA ASN A 106 -10.88 -2.46 8.65
C ASN A 106 -11.83 -1.49 9.35
N SER A 107 -12.25 -0.40 8.68
CA SER A 107 -13.26 0.52 9.19
C SER A 107 -14.59 -0.17 9.44
N GLU A 108 -15.08 -0.95 8.46
CA GLU A 108 -16.34 -1.67 8.57
C GLU A 108 -16.30 -2.67 9.73
N LYS A 109 -15.19 -3.40 9.89
CA LYS A 109 -14.99 -4.32 11.02
C LYS A 109 -14.99 -3.59 12.37
N TYR A 110 -14.23 -2.51 12.51
CA TYR A 110 -14.20 -1.70 13.74
C TYR A 110 -15.57 -1.09 14.08
N LEU A 111 -16.26 -0.52 13.08
CA LEU A 111 -17.57 0.07 13.27
C LEU A 111 -18.61 -0.98 13.67
N THR A 112 -18.50 -2.19 13.12
CA THR A 112 -19.37 -3.31 13.50
C THR A 112 -19.15 -3.68 14.97
N ILE A 113 -17.90 -3.83 15.41
CA ILE A 113 -17.57 -4.08 16.84
C ILE A 113 -18.17 -2.99 17.73
N LEU A 114 -17.99 -1.71 17.39
CA LEU A 114 -18.49 -0.59 18.19
C LEU A 114 -20.02 -0.53 18.22
N LYS A 115 -20.70 -0.85 17.11
CA LYS A 115 -22.16 -0.95 17.06
C LYS A 115 -22.68 -2.10 17.93
N THR A 116 -22.05 -3.27 17.87
CA THR A 116 -22.41 -4.42 18.70
C THR A 116 -22.23 -4.10 20.19
N LYS A 117 -21.10 -3.48 20.56
CA LYS A 117 -20.87 -3.03 21.94
C LYS A 117 -21.91 -2.01 22.41
N LEU A 118 -22.25 -1.02 21.57
CA LEU A 118 -23.31 -0.04 21.88
C LEU A 118 -24.68 -0.69 22.06
N ALA A 119 -25.04 -1.67 21.22
CA ALA A 119 -26.31 -2.39 21.32
C ALA A 119 -26.42 -3.19 22.63
N LEU A 120 -25.32 -3.85 23.04
CA LEU A 120 -25.25 -4.53 24.35
C LEU A 120 -25.43 -3.53 25.49
N LEU A 121 -24.69 -2.42 25.48
CA LEU A 121 -24.81 -1.35 26.48
C LEU A 121 -26.23 -0.78 26.56
N ASP A 122 -26.86 -0.49 25.42
CA ASP A 122 -28.22 0.04 25.34
C ASP A 122 -29.25 -0.94 25.93
N ARG A 123 -29.06 -2.26 25.75
CA ARG A 123 -29.92 -3.29 26.34
C ARG A 123 -29.84 -3.29 27.87
N TYR A 124 -28.64 -3.32 28.43
CA TYR A 124 -28.44 -3.32 29.90
C TYR A 124 -28.96 -2.02 30.54
N ILE A 125 -28.76 -0.88 29.87
CA ILE A 125 -29.30 0.41 30.33
C ILE A 125 -30.83 0.44 30.24
N GLY A 126 -31.42 -0.03 29.13
CA GLY A 126 -32.86 -0.04 28.88
C GLY A 126 -33.63 -0.95 29.82
N GLU A 127 -33.08 -2.12 30.14
CA GLU A 127 -33.63 -3.09 31.09
C GLU A 127 -33.37 -2.71 32.57
N ARG A 128 -32.67 -1.59 32.81
CA ARG A 128 -32.26 -1.12 34.14
C ARG A 128 -31.46 -2.15 34.95
N LYS A 129 -30.63 -2.93 34.26
CA LYS A 129 -29.85 -4.03 34.83
C LYS A 129 -28.51 -3.54 35.37
N PHE A 130 -28.49 -3.01 36.60
CA PHE A 130 -27.29 -2.36 37.18
C PHE A 130 -26.72 -3.06 38.43
N SER A 131 -27.20 -4.26 38.77
CA SER A 131 -26.60 -5.04 39.86
C SER A 131 -25.21 -5.57 39.47
N ASN A 132 -24.38 -5.91 40.45
CA ASN A 132 -23.04 -6.49 40.18
C ASN A 132 -23.11 -7.79 39.37
N ASN A 133 -24.17 -8.59 39.54
CA ASN A 133 -24.38 -9.80 38.74
C ASN A 133 -24.61 -9.46 37.26
N ASN A 134 -25.36 -8.39 36.99
CA ASN A 134 -25.64 -7.97 35.62
C ASN A 134 -24.41 -7.33 34.96
N VAL A 135 -23.53 -6.70 35.75
CA VAL A 135 -22.22 -6.23 35.26
C VAL A 135 -21.33 -7.41 34.86
N SER A 136 -21.29 -8.47 35.67
CA SER A 136 -20.55 -9.69 35.33
C SER A 136 -21.13 -10.36 34.09
N GLU A 137 -22.46 -10.46 33.99
CA GLU A 137 -23.15 -11.01 32.82
C GLU A 137 -22.83 -10.20 31.55
N TYR A 138 -22.83 -8.87 31.64
CA TYR A 138 -22.44 -8.00 30.52
C TYR A 138 -21.00 -8.24 30.07
N LEU A 139 -20.05 -8.34 31.00
CA LEU A 139 -18.64 -8.56 30.66
C LEU A 139 -18.44 -9.93 30.00
N ASP A 140 -19.10 -10.97 30.51
CA ASP A 140 -19.07 -12.31 29.93
C ASP A 140 -19.68 -12.32 28.52
N GLU A 141 -20.83 -11.67 28.33
CA GLU A 141 -21.44 -11.55 27.00
C GLU A 141 -20.57 -10.76 26.03
N LEU A 142 -19.92 -9.68 26.49
CA LEU A 142 -19.03 -8.87 25.67
C LEU A 142 -17.80 -9.67 25.19
N GLU A 143 -17.20 -10.47 26.07
CA GLU A 143 -16.04 -11.31 25.75
C GLU A 143 -16.41 -12.48 24.82
N ASN A 144 -17.63 -13.03 24.98
CA ASN A 144 -18.11 -14.18 24.22
C ASN A 144 -18.91 -13.81 22.97
N GLU A 145 -19.12 -12.53 22.70
CA GLU A 145 -19.83 -12.11 21.49
C GLU A 145 -19.00 -12.50 20.24
N PRO A 146 -19.55 -13.33 19.33
CA PRO A 146 -18.82 -13.87 18.18
C PRO A 146 -18.27 -12.80 17.23
N THR A 147 -19.06 -11.77 16.93
CA THR A 147 -18.68 -10.58 16.16
C THR A 147 -17.49 -9.86 16.78
N ILE A 148 -17.48 -9.62 18.09
CA ILE A 148 -16.37 -8.95 18.79
C ILE A 148 -15.11 -9.84 18.76
N ARG A 149 -15.28 -11.14 19.01
CA ARG A 149 -14.18 -12.10 19.07
C ARG A 149 -13.53 -12.38 17.72
N GLU A 150 -14.34 -12.54 16.67
CA GLU A 150 -13.86 -12.85 15.31
C GLU A 150 -13.25 -11.61 14.67
N LEU A 151 -13.96 -10.49 14.65
CA LEU A 151 -13.48 -9.25 14.03
C LEU A 151 -12.32 -8.64 14.82
N GLY A 152 -12.32 -8.73 16.15
CA GLY A 152 -11.22 -8.24 16.99
C GLY A 152 -9.89 -8.97 16.73
N ARG A 153 -9.93 -10.25 16.37
CA ARG A 153 -8.73 -11.01 15.97
C ARG A 153 -8.21 -10.63 14.59
N GLU A 154 -9.09 -10.26 13.67
CA GLU A 154 -8.68 -9.88 12.31
C GLU A 154 -8.11 -8.47 12.25
N VAL A 155 -8.68 -7.55 13.02
CA VAL A 155 -8.19 -6.17 13.17
C VAL A 155 -6.74 -6.10 13.66
N GLY A 156 -6.30 -7.09 14.46
CA GLY A 156 -4.93 -7.17 14.98
C GLY A 156 -3.91 -7.81 14.03
N LYS A 157 -4.35 -8.41 12.92
CA LYS A 157 -3.42 -9.02 11.96
C LYS A 157 -2.84 -7.93 11.06
N PRO A 158 -1.51 -7.84 10.92
CA PRO A 158 -0.93 -6.97 9.91
C PRO A 158 -1.45 -7.43 8.55
N ALA A 159 -2.03 -6.50 7.77
CA ALA A 159 -2.45 -6.79 6.41
C ALA A 159 -1.26 -7.41 5.66
N GLU A 160 -1.44 -8.61 5.13
CA GLU A 160 -0.45 -9.26 4.28
C GLU A 160 -0.22 -8.34 3.08
N LYS A 161 0.86 -7.57 3.16
CA LYS A 161 1.32 -6.76 2.03
C LYS A 161 1.86 -7.75 1.02
N GLU A 162 1.03 -8.18 0.09
CA GLU A 162 1.51 -8.79 -1.16
C GLU A 162 2.38 -7.73 -1.85
N ARG A 163 3.69 -7.83 -1.63
CA ARG A 163 4.68 -6.99 -2.27
C ARG A 163 4.95 -7.61 -3.63
N LEU A 164 4.82 -6.80 -4.67
CA LEU A 164 5.43 -7.12 -5.95
C LEU A 164 6.95 -6.99 -5.74
N GLU A 165 7.60 -8.08 -5.30
CA GLU A 165 9.00 -8.12 -4.82
C GLU A 165 10.04 -7.62 -5.83
N TYR A 166 9.66 -7.31 -7.07
CA TYR A 166 10.56 -6.88 -8.15
C TYR A 166 10.03 -5.68 -8.96
N PHE A 167 8.91 -5.08 -8.55
CA PHE A 167 8.30 -3.99 -9.32
C PHE A 167 9.19 -2.74 -9.34
N SER A 168 9.78 -2.39 -8.20
CA SER A 168 10.71 -1.25 -8.08
C SER A 168 11.94 -1.42 -8.97
N GLU A 169 12.53 -2.61 -8.95
CA GLU A 169 13.73 -3.01 -9.69
C GLU A 169 13.47 -2.95 -11.20
N PHE A 170 12.30 -3.44 -11.63
CA PHE A 170 11.87 -3.36 -13.02
C PHE A 170 11.65 -1.92 -13.49
N VAL A 171 11.01 -1.08 -12.67
CA VAL A 171 10.83 0.36 -12.98
C VAL A 171 12.17 1.08 -13.09
N VAL A 172 13.10 0.82 -12.16
CA VAL A 172 14.46 1.40 -12.20
C VAL A 172 15.20 0.96 -13.46
N PHE A 173 15.14 -0.32 -13.82
CA PHE A 173 15.74 -0.84 -15.04
C PHE A 173 15.22 -0.13 -16.29
N LEU A 174 13.90 -0.01 -16.43
CA LEU A 174 13.29 0.66 -17.58
C LEU A 174 13.68 2.14 -17.64
N PHE A 175 13.70 2.82 -16.49
CA PHE A 175 14.08 4.24 -16.41
C PHE A 175 15.52 4.48 -16.86
N VAL A 176 16.47 3.72 -16.30
CA VAL A 176 17.90 3.86 -16.64
C VAL A 176 18.16 3.49 -18.10
N SER A 177 17.51 2.42 -18.59
CA SER A 177 17.59 2.02 -20.00
C SER A 177 17.08 3.14 -20.92
N ALA A 178 15.98 3.78 -20.56
CA ALA A 178 15.39 4.85 -21.36
C ALA A 178 16.28 6.11 -21.40
N LEU A 179 16.89 6.48 -20.27
CA LEU A 179 17.88 7.57 -20.22
C LEU A 179 19.13 7.27 -21.05
N PHE A 180 19.61 6.02 -21.02
CA PHE A 180 20.75 5.58 -21.82
C PHE A 180 20.46 5.65 -23.33
N LEU A 181 19.28 5.22 -23.76
CA LEU A 181 18.85 5.33 -25.17
C LEU A 181 18.71 6.78 -25.62
N LEU A 182 18.20 7.66 -24.76
CA LEU A 182 18.14 9.10 -25.06
C LEU A 182 19.53 9.72 -25.16
N ALA A 183 20.43 9.42 -24.21
CA ALA A 183 21.79 9.94 -24.20
C ALA A 183 22.60 9.45 -25.41
N SER A 184 22.43 8.18 -25.80
CA SER A 184 23.09 7.61 -26.99
C SER A 184 22.55 8.13 -28.32
N ALA A 185 21.37 8.76 -28.33
CA ALA A 185 20.86 9.45 -29.51
C ALA A 185 21.31 10.92 -29.61
N LEU A 186 21.74 11.52 -28.50
CA LEU A 186 22.19 12.93 -28.40
C LEU A 186 23.70 13.08 -28.46
N VAL A 187 24.43 12.07 -27.99
CA VAL A 187 25.88 11.99 -28.10
C VAL A 187 26.18 10.92 -29.15
N PRO A 188 27.02 11.19 -30.17
CA PRO A 188 27.47 10.18 -31.12
C PRO A 188 28.40 9.19 -30.40
N LEU A 189 27.81 8.32 -29.59
CA LEU A 189 28.46 7.20 -28.94
C LEU A 189 28.65 6.14 -30.02
N SER A 190 29.86 6.04 -30.57
CA SER A 190 30.26 5.02 -31.54
C SER A 190 30.44 3.66 -30.85
N LEU A 191 29.41 3.19 -30.14
CA LEU A 191 29.42 1.89 -29.48
C LEU A 191 29.16 0.80 -30.53
N ASN A 192 29.99 -0.23 -30.54
CA ASN A 192 29.74 -1.43 -31.32
C ASN A 192 28.51 -2.17 -30.74
N PRO A 193 27.67 -2.85 -31.54
CA PRO A 193 26.56 -3.69 -31.07
C PRO A 193 26.83 -4.54 -29.82
N TYR A 194 28.04 -5.10 -29.67
CA TYR A 194 28.42 -5.87 -28.47
C TYR A 194 28.53 -5.02 -27.21
N GLU A 195 29.07 -3.80 -27.31
CA GLU A 195 29.20 -2.85 -26.20
C GLU A 195 27.84 -2.28 -25.80
N PHE A 196 26.98 -2.07 -26.79
CA PHE A 196 25.60 -1.66 -26.54
C PHE A 196 24.82 -2.73 -25.78
N PHE A 197 24.93 -4.00 -26.23
CA PHE A 197 24.30 -5.13 -25.57
C PHE A 197 24.85 -5.35 -24.16
N SER A 198 26.17 -5.32 -23.97
CA SER A 198 26.79 -5.49 -22.66
C SER A 198 26.38 -4.37 -21.68
N THR A 199 26.23 -3.13 -22.16
CA THR A 199 25.77 -2.01 -21.34
C THR A 199 24.34 -2.22 -20.85
N ILE A 200 23.42 -2.70 -21.70
CA ILE A 200 22.05 -3.03 -21.30
C ILE A 200 22.04 -4.14 -20.24
N VAL A 201 22.86 -5.18 -20.41
CA VAL A 201 22.99 -6.28 -19.43
C VAL A 201 23.52 -5.76 -18.09
N VAL A 202 24.52 -4.87 -18.11
CA VAL A 202 25.05 -4.24 -16.89
C VAL A 202 23.98 -3.38 -16.21
N ILE A 203 23.25 -2.56 -16.96
CA ILE A 203 22.13 -1.76 -16.43
C ILE A 203 21.08 -2.67 -15.78
N PHE A 204 20.75 -3.79 -16.41
CA PHE A 204 19.83 -4.78 -15.85
C PHE A 204 20.33 -5.37 -14.52
N ILE A 205 21.58 -5.82 -14.48
CA ILE A 205 22.20 -6.41 -13.28
C ILE A 205 22.27 -5.40 -12.13
N VAL A 206 22.63 -4.15 -12.41
CA VAL A 206 22.73 -3.08 -11.40
C VAL A 206 21.36 -2.65 -10.88
N SER A 207 20.33 -2.67 -11.73
CA SER A 207 18.97 -2.28 -11.36
C SER A 207 18.27 -3.30 -10.45
N PHE A 208 18.72 -4.56 -10.46
CA PHE A 208 18.26 -5.58 -9.53
C PHE A 208 19.27 -5.78 -8.39
N THR A 209 19.12 -5.03 -7.31
CA THR A 209 19.94 -5.16 -6.09
C THR A 209 19.91 -6.57 -5.47
N GLY A 210 18.87 -7.38 -5.75
CA GLY A 210 18.79 -8.80 -5.37
C GLY A 210 19.42 -9.79 -6.36
N PHE A 211 19.68 -9.39 -7.61
CA PHE A 211 20.15 -10.31 -8.66
C PHE A 211 21.56 -10.82 -8.39
N ALA A 212 22.46 -10.01 -7.81
CA ALA A 212 23.78 -10.47 -7.39
C ALA A 212 23.69 -11.57 -6.31
N SER A 213 22.74 -11.46 -5.37
CA SER A 213 22.51 -12.46 -4.32
C SER A 213 21.85 -13.74 -4.87
N LEU A 214 20.94 -13.61 -5.84
CA LEU A 214 20.27 -14.72 -6.53
C LEU A 214 21.24 -15.45 -7.47
N LEU A 215 22.04 -14.71 -8.24
CA LEU A 215 23.09 -15.25 -9.10
C LEU A 215 24.19 -15.92 -8.28
N SER A 216 24.56 -15.33 -7.13
CA SER A 216 25.49 -15.96 -6.19
C SER A 216 24.93 -17.27 -5.65
N ARG A 217 23.65 -17.34 -5.26
CA ARG A 217 23.01 -18.60 -4.85
C ARG A 217 23.00 -19.63 -5.99
N VAL A 218 22.56 -19.24 -7.19
CA VAL A 218 22.51 -20.14 -8.35
C VAL A 218 23.90 -20.64 -8.74
N ILE A 219 24.92 -19.79 -8.72
CA ILE A 219 26.31 -20.19 -8.98
C ILE A 219 26.81 -21.13 -7.89
N THR A 220 26.49 -20.86 -6.61
CA THR A 220 26.85 -21.73 -5.49
C THR A 220 26.19 -23.10 -5.62
N ASP A 221 24.90 -23.14 -5.93
CA ASP A 221 24.12 -24.37 -6.12
C ASP A 221 24.65 -25.18 -7.32
N ILE A 222 25.05 -24.53 -8.41
CA ILE A 222 25.67 -25.18 -9.57
C ILE A 222 27.05 -25.73 -9.20
N ILE A 223 27.89 -24.95 -8.50
CA ILE A 223 29.22 -25.39 -8.06
C ILE A 223 29.11 -26.57 -7.10
N ASP A 224 28.22 -26.51 -6.12
CA ASP A 224 27.97 -27.60 -5.17
C ASP A 224 27.45 -28.85 -5.89
N TYR A 225 26.55 -28.70 -6.86
CA TYR A 225 26.09 -29.82 -7.70
C TYR A 225 27.24 -30.49 -8.48
N PHE A 226 28.17 -29.70 -9.04
CA PHE A 226 29.33 -30.25 -9.74
C PHE A 226 30.36 -30.87 -8.79
N LEU A 227 30.62 -30.27 -7.63
CA LEU A 227 31.54 -30.80 -6.62
C LEU A 227 31.01 -32.11 -6.02
N HIS A 228 29.69 -32.23 -5.83
CA HIS A 228 29.08 -33.43 -5.28
C HIS A 228 29.06 -34.60 -6.27
N ARG A 229 29.15 -34.33 -7.58
CA ARG A 229 29.14 -35.32 -8.67
C ARG A 229 30.54 -35.84 -9.04
N ILE A 230 31.59 -35.13 -8.62
CA ILE A 230 33.00 -35.50 -8.85
C ILE A 230 33.57 -36.39 -7.72
N ARG A 231 32.81 -36.54 -6.62
CA ARG A 231 33.13 -37.43 -5.49
C ARG A 231 32.37 -38.75 -5.60
#